data_AF-A0A2T0VH57-F1
#
_entry.id   AF-A0A2T0VH57-F1
#
_cell.length_a   1.000
_cell.length_b   1.000
_cell.length_c   1.000
_cell.angle_alpha   90.00
_cell.angle_beta   90.00
_cell.angle_gamma   90.00
#
_symmetry.space_group_name_H-M   'P 1'
#
loop_
_entity.id
_entity.type
_entity.pdbx_description
1 polymer ?
#
loop_
_entity_poly.entity_id
_entity_poly.type
_entity_poly.pdbx_seq_one_letter_code
_entity_poly.pdbx_strand_id
1 'polypeptide(L)' 'MQCRGDSLEGTGEVSLRRLIKETLRMRPDRLVVGEVREAEALDLLIALNSGIPRLANGT' A
#
# COMPACT_ATOMS: atom_id res chain seq x y z
N MET A 1 -3.12 -5.35 -7.31
CA MET A 1 -4.31 -4.90 -6.55
C MET A 1 -4.32 -3.38 -6.55
N GLN A 2 -5.48 -2.73 -6.54
CA GLN A 2 -5.59 -1.26 -6.59
C GLN A 2 -6.46 -0.77 -5.42
N CYS A 3 -6.16 0.42 -4.89
CA CYS A 3 -7.00 1.07 -3.90
C CYS A 3 -8.38 1.35 -4.49
N ARG A 4 -9.43 1.19 -3.70
CA ARG A 4 -10.80 1.52 -4.08
C ARG A 4 -11.40 2.40 -2.99
N GLY A 5 -11.85 3.59 -3.38
CA GLY A 5 -12.62 4.47 -2.50
C GLY A 5 -13.97 3.84 -2.14
N ASP A 6 -14.66 4.43 -1.18
CA ASP A 6 -15.91 3.87 -0.70
C ASP A 6 -16.98 3.85 -1.81
N SER A 7 -17.78 2.78 -1.86
CA SER A 7 -18.95 2.77 -2.75
C SER A 7 -20.01 3.73 -2.21
N LEU A 8 -20.98 4.13 -3.02
CA LEU A 8 -22.07 5.03 -2.61
C LEU A 8 -22.87 4.50 -1.39
N GLU A 9 -22.79 3.19 -1.13
CA GLU A 9 -23.42 2.50 0.00
C GLU A 9 -22.50 2.37 1.24
N GLY A 10 -21.32 3.01 1.24
CA GLY A 10 -20.37 2.96 2.35
C GLY A 10 -19.68 1.60 2.51
N THR A 11 -19.58 0.83 1.43
CA THR A 11 -19.00 -0.51 1.44
C THR A 11 -17.96 -0.69 0.34
N GLY A 12 -16.98 -1.56 0.60
CA GLY A 12 -15.97 -1.95 -0.39
C GLY A 12 -14.73 -1.05 -0.43
N GLU A 13 -14.54 -0.18 0.57
CA GLU A 13 -13.28 0.54 0.74
C GLU A 13 -12.10 -0.45 0.87
N VAL A 14 -11.12 -0.24 0.01
CA VAL A 14 -9.84 -0.95 0.07
C VAL A 14 -8.75 0.10 0.18
N SER A 15 -8.34 0.35 1.42
CA SER A 15 -7.27 1.29 1.74
C SER A 15 -5.90 0.75 1.35
N LEU A 16 -4.96 1.65 1.10
CA LEU A 16 -3.57 1.31 0.77
C LEU A 16 -2.93 0.47 1.89
N ARG A 17 -3.22 0.81 3.16
CA ARG A 17 -2.77 0.05 4.34
C ARG A 17 -3.19 -1.42 4.27
N ARG A 18 -4.45 -1.70 3.88
CA ARG A 18 -4.96 -3.07 3.76
C ARG A 18 -4.22 -3.82 2.66
N LEU A 19 -4.01 -3.19 1.50
CA LEU A 19 -3.28 -3.78 0.38
C LEU A 19 -1.83 -4.11 0.73
N ILE A 20 -1.12 -3.20 1.41
CA ILE A 20 0.26 -3.40 1.85
C ILE A 20 0.32 -4.61 2.79
N LYS A 21 -0.58 -4.68 3.78
CA LYS A 21 -0.61 -5.78 4.76
C LYS A 21 -0.80 -7.15 4.10
N GLU A 22 -1.75 -7.27 3.19
CA GLU A 22 -1.99 -8.54 2.48
C GLU A 22 -0.86 -8.87 1.51
N THR A 23 -0.29 -7.86 0.85
CA THR A 23 0.87 -8.03 -0.03
C THR A 23 2.08 -8.55 0.73
N LEU A 24 2.39 -8.02 1.92
CA LEU A 24 3.50 -8.49 2.76
C LEU A 24 3.42 -9.98 3.12
N ARG A 25 2.20 -10.52 3.30
CA ARG A 25 1.99 -11.96 3.57
C ARG A 25 2.43 -12.83 2.39
N MET A 26 2.40 -12.28 1.18
CA MET A 26 2.80 -12.98 -0.05
C MET A 26 4.31 -12.98 -0.27
N ARG A 27 5.11 -12.32 0.59
CA ARG A 27 6.58 -12.19 0.46
C ARG A 27 7.02 -11.72 -0.93
N PRO A 28 6.52 -10.57 -1.40
CA PRO A 28 6.90 -10.06 -2.71
C PRO A 28 8.36 -9.62 -2.68
N ASP A 29 9.09 -9.84 -3.77
CA ASP A 29 10.45 -9.33 -3.92
C ASP A 29 10.49 -7.80 -4.03
N ARG A 30 9.41 -7.18 -4.53
CA ARG A 30 9.29 -5.73 -4.75
C ARG A 30 7.86 -5.25 -4.56
N LEU A 31 7.70 -4.04 -4.02
CA LEU A 31 6.43 -3.34 -3.89
C LEU A 31 6.51 -2.00 -4.61
N VAL A 32 5.62 -1.77 -5.59
CA VAL A 32 5.49 -0.51 -6.32
C VAL A 32 4.22 0.20 -5.85
N VAL A 33 4.35 1.47 -5.48
CA VAL A 33 3.23 2.31 -5.05
C VAL A 33 3.29 3.61 -5.83
N GLY A 34 2.20 3.94 -6.55
CA GLY A 34 2.15 5.09 -7.46
C GLY A 34 2.05 6.43 -6.75
N GLU A 35 1.08 6.57 -5.85
CA GLU A 35 0.97 7.74 -4.97
C GLU A 35 0.77 7.28 -3.53
N VAL A 36 1.31 8.07 -2.61
CA VAL A 36 1.18 7.83 -1.17
C VAL A 36 0.80 9.16 -0.55
N ARG A 37 -0.34 9.20 0.15
CA ARG A 37 -0.81 10.41 0.81
C ARG A 37 -0.46 10.36 2.29
N GLU A 38 -0.46 11.53 2.93
CA GLU A 38 0.15 11.80 4.25
C GLU A 38 0.03 10.66 5.28
N ALA A 39 -1.20 10.19 5.54
CA ALA A 39 -1.44 9.19 6.59
C ALA A 39 -0.89 7.79 6.27
N GLU A 40 -0.73 7.44 4.99
CA GLU A 40 -0.36 6.09 4.54
C GLU A 40 1.16 5.98 4.29
N ALA A 41 1.85 7.12 4.24
CA ALA A 41 3.30 7.19 4.04
C ALA A 41 4.09 6.52 5.16
N LEU A 42 3.66 6.73 6.41
CA LEU A 42 4.30 6.15 7.58
C LEU A 42 4.14 4.62 7.60
N ASP A 43 2.94 4.13 7.30
CA ASP A 43 2.68 2.68 7.25
C ASP A 43 3.52 2.01 6.18
N LEU A 44 3.63 2.64 5.01
CA LEU A 44 4.47 2.14 3.93
C LEU A 44 5.95 2.14 4.34
N LEU A 45 6.42 3.20 5.00
CA LEU A 45 7.81 3.28 5.49
C LEU A 45 8.12 2.16 6.50
N ILE A 46 7.21 1.92 7.45
CA ILE A 46 7.34 0.85 8.45
C ILE A 46 7.35 -0.53 7.76
N ALA A 47 6.46 -0.76 6.80
CA ALA A 47 6.38 -1.99 6.01
C ALA A 47 7.67 -2.29 5.22
N LEU A 48 8.34 -1.26 4.73
CA LEU A 48 9.58 -1.43 3.97
C LEU A 48 10.78 -1.69 4.87
N ASN A 49 10.86 -0.98 6.01
CA ASN A 49 11.88 -1.23 7.03
C ASN A 49 11.79 -2.63 7.65
N SER A 50 10.67 -3.34 7.46
CA SER A 50 10.48 -4.71 7.94
C SER A 50 10.85 -5.81 6.91
N GLY A 51 11.40 -5.45 5.74
CA GLY A 51 12.15 -6.40 4.90
C GLY A 51 11.93 -6.36 3.38
N ILE A 52 11.28 -5.34 2.80
CA ILE A 52 11.11 -5.23 1.34
C ILE A 52 12.05 -4.16 0.76
N PRO A 53 12.89 -4.50 -0.25
CA PRO A 53 13.64 -3.51 -1.02
C PRO A 53 12.68 -2.53 -1.75
N ARG A 54 12.74 -1.24 -1.43
CA ARG A 54 11.85 -0.21 -2.00
C ARG A 54 12.30 0.19 -3.42
N LEU A 55 11.38 0.17 -4.38
CA LEU A 55 11.45 1.00 -5.60
C LEU A 55 10.31 2.02 -5.52
N ALA A 56 10.67 3.29 -5.35
CA ALA A 56 9.75 4.42 -5.49
C ALA A 56 10.25 5.25 -6.66
N ASN A 57 9.47 5.30 -7.74
CA ASN A 57 9.73 6.15 -8.90
C ASN A 57 8.53 7.08 -9.11
N GLY A 58 8.74 8.34 -8.75
CA GLY A 58 7.93 9.45 -9.24
C GLY A 58 8.56 10.01 -10.50
N THR A 59 8.01 9.63 -11.65
CA THR A 59 8.12 10.30 -12.96
C THR A 59 6.78 10.16 -13.63
#